data_AF-A0A4Q1SVP1-F1
#
_entry.id   AF-A0A4Q1SVP1-F1
#
_cell.length_a   1.000
_cell.length_b   1.000
_cell.length_c   1.000
_cell.angle_alpha   90.00
_cell.angle_beta   90.00
_cell.angle_gamma   90.00
#
_symmetry.space_group_name_H-M   'P 1'
#
loop_
_entity.id
_entity.type
_entity.pdbx_description
1 polymer ?
#
loop_
_entity_poly.entity_id
_entity_poly.type
_entity_poly.pdbx_seq_one_letter_code
_entity_poly.pdbx_strand_id
1 'polypeptide(L)'
;MIDMKTTFETYEEYRQVRSEIQKEIQSILGDNQAFMMEVAINEGLTNALRSTRGKGPITLCVRVTQGKRLIIRIRDSGPGFNAKEMLTKISSPSDDLFQEKLEDDSGRGLVLMKHASDKMIYNRTGNELLLMKYL
;
A
#
# COMPACT_ATOMS: atom_id res chain seq x y z
N MET A 1 -21.41 5.47 -0.82
CA MET A 1 -20.16 6.06 -0.32
C MET A 1 -19.43 4.91 0.36
N ILE A 2 -18.26 4.53 -0.13
CA ILE A 2 -17.51 3.39 0.40
C ILE A 2 -16.54 3.95 1.44
N ASP A 3 -16.65 3.46 2.68
CA ASP A 3 -15.75 3.79 3.78
C ASP A 3 -15.61 2.55 4.67
N MET A 4 -14.51 1.83 4.48
CA MET A 4 -14.17 0.62 5.21
C MET A 4 -12.92 0.87 6.04
N LYS A 5 -12.94 0.41 7.29
CA LYS A 5 -11.79 0.43 8.18
C LYS A 5 -11.69 -0.91 8.90
N THR A 6 -10.52 -1.52 8.85
CA THR A 6 -10.20 -2.73 9.60
C THR A 6 -8.88 -2.55 10.36
N THR A 7 -8.72 -3.30 11.44
CA THR A 7 -7.49 -3.32 12.24
C THR A 7 -7.16 -4.76 12.59
N PHE A 8 -5.89 -5.12 12.44
CA PHE A 8 -5.36 -6.45 12.67
C PHE A 8 -3.90 -6.36 13.11
N GLU A 9 -3.38 -7.39 13.76
CA GLU A 9 -1.99 -7.47 14.19
C GLU A 9 -1.21 -8.54 13.42
N THR A 10 -1.92 -9.55 12.91
CA THR A 10 -1.31 -10.71 12.26
C THR A 10 -1.74 -10.86 10.81
N TYR A 11 -0.93 -11.60 10.04
CA TYR A 11 -1.30 -11.97 8.69
C TYR A 11 -2.55 -12.85 8.64
N GLU A 12 -2.77 -13.69 9.65
CA GLU A 12 -3.97 -14.55 9.75
C GLU A 12 -5.26 -13.75 9.86
N GLU A 13 -5.28 -12.74 10.72
CA GLU A 13 -6.41 -11.83 10.85
C GLU A 13 -6.65 -11.07 9.54
N TYR A 14 -5.58 -10.61 8.88
CA TYR A 14 -5.70 -10.00 7.56
C TYR A 14 -6.32 -10.97 6.53
N ARG A 15 -5.93 -12.25 6.52
CA ARG A 15 -6.49 -13.25 5.58
C ARG A 15 -8.00 -13.37 5.70
N GLN A 16 -8.56 -13.19 6.89
CA GLN A 16 -10.01 -13.28 7.12
C GLN A 16 -10.77 -12.14 6.42
N VAL A 17 -10.20 -10.93 6.39
CA VAL A 17 -10.84 -9.74 5.78
C VAL A 17 -10.41 -9.48 4.34
N ARG A 18 -9.32 -10.13 3.88
CA ARG A 18 -8.74 -9.91 2.55
C ARG A 18 -9.75 -10.10 1.42
N SER A 19 -10.54 -11.16 1.47
CA SER A 19 -11.50 -11.47 0.39
C SER A 19 -12.58 -10.41 0.21
N GLU A 20 -13.00 -9.76 1.30
CA GLU A 20 -13.97 -8.67 1.26
C GLU A 20 -13.33 -7.40 0.66
N ILE A 21 -12.10 -7.08 1.08
CA ILE A 21 -11.33 -5.97 0.52
C ILE A 21 -11.13 -6.14 -0.98
N GLN A 22 -10.75 -7.33 -1.45
CA GLN A 22 -10.55 -7.60 -2.88
C GLN A 22 -11.82 -7.37 -3.70
N LYS A 23 -12.96 -7.91 -3.24
CA LYS A 23 -14.26 -7.70 -3.88
C LYS A 23 -14.61 -6.22 -3.97
N GLU A 24 -14.33 -5.46 -2.91
CA GLU A 24 -14.61 -4.02 -2.88
C GLU A 24 -13.69 -3.23 -3.83
N ILE A 25 -12.40 -3.55 -3.87
CA ILE A 25 -11.46 -2.91 -4.80
C ILE A 25 -11.83 -3.25 -6.25
N GLN A 26 -12.24 -4.50 -6.52
CA GLN A 26 -12.72 -4.94 -7.83
C GLN A 26 -13.98 -4.21 -8.27
N SER A 27 -14.94 -4.00 -7.36
CA SER A 27 -16.18 -3.27 -7.67
C SER A 27 -15.93 -1.79 -8.00
N ILE A 28 -14.85 -1.20 -7.45
CA ILE A 28 -14.48 0.20 -7.66
C ILE A 28 -13.67 0.41 -8.95
N LEU A 29 -12.68 -0.43 -9.22
CA LEU A 29 -11.67 -0.20 -10.27
C LEU A 29 -11.84 -1.05 -11.53
N GLY A 30 -12.62 -2.14 -11.45
CA GLY A 30 -12.66 -3.17 -12.49
C GLY A 30 -11.38 -4.03 -12.55
N ASP A 31 -11.46 -5.18 -13.21
CA ASP A 31 -10.51 -6.29 -13.05
C ASP A 31 -9.02 -5.92 -13.19
N ASN A 32 -8.64 -5.25 -14.29
CA ASN A 32 -7.23 -4.97 -14.57
C ASN A 32 -6.60 -3.99 -13.57
N GLN A 33 -7.32 -2.93 -13.20
CA GLN A 33 -6.81 -1.93 -12.27
C GLN A 33 -6.89 -2.41 -10.82
N ALA A 34 -7.93 -3.19 -10.49
CA ALA A 34 -8.09 -3.82 -9.20
C ALA A 34 -6.92 -4.75 -8.88
N PHE A 35 -6.50 -5.59 -9.84
CA PHE A 35 -5.36 -6.49 -9.66
C PHE A 35 -4.09 -5.73 -9.24
N MET A 36 -3.72 -4.67 -9.96
CA MET A 36 -2.54 -3.88 -9.64
C MET A 36 -2.66 -3.19 -8.28
N MET A 37 -3.86 -2.69 -7.95
CA MET A 37 -4.11 -2.08 -6.65
C MET A 37 -4.03 -3.10 -5.51
N GLU A 38 -4.54 -4.32 -5.69
CA GLU A 38 -4.44 -5.40 -4.71
C GLU A 38 -2.99 -5.80 -4.44
N VAL A 39 -2.16 -5.90 -5.49
CA VAL A 39 -0.72 -6.12 -5.33
C VAL A 39 -0.11 -5.00 -4.47
N ALA A 40 -0.41 -3.75 -4.77
CA ALA A 40 0.08 -2.61 -4.00
C ALA A 40 -0.37 -2.63 -2.53
N ILE A 41 -1.62 -3.00 -2.25
CA ILE A 41 -2.12 -3.17 -0.89
C ILE A 41 -1.33 -4.25 -0.16
N ASN A 42 -1.12 -5.42 -0.78
CA ASN A 42 -0.38 -6.53 -0.17
C ASN A 42 1.08 -6.16 0.13
N GLU A 43 1.74 -5.42 -0.76
CA GLU A 43 3.09 -4.90 -0.54
C GLU A 43 3.13 -3.92 0.66
N GLY A 44 2.18 -2.99 0.71
CA GLY A 44 2.05 -2.04 1.83
C GLY A 44 1.80 -2.74 3.17
N LEU A 45 0.95 -3.77 3.18
CA LEU A 45 0.64 -4.55 4.39
C LEU A 45 1.79 -5.44 4.83
N THR A 46 2.51 -6.04 3.87
CA THR A 46 3.72 -6.82 4.16
C THR A 46 4.79 -5.94 4.80
N ASN A 47 4.95 -4.71 4.29
CA ASN A 47 5.85 -3.72 4.90
C ASN A 47 5.43 -3.34 6.32
N ALA A 48 4.14 -3.12 6.55
CA ALA A 48 3.60 -2.85 7.88
C ALA A 48 3.86 -4.01 8.86
N LEU A 49 3.57 -5.26 8.46
CA LEU A 49 3.81 -6.47 9.26
C LEU A 49 5.30 -6.68 9.57
N ARG A 50 6.19 -6.39 8.62
CA ARG A 50 7.64 -6.44 8.81
C ARG A 50 8.12 -5.35 9.78
N SER A 51 7.61 -4.13 9.62
CA SER A 51 7.91 -2.95 10.46
C SER A 51 7.56 -3.20 11.93
N THR A 52 6.40 -3.78 12.18
CA THR A 52 5.94 -4.13 13.53
C THR A 52 6.59 -5.39 14.10
N ARG A 53 7.26 -6.20 13.27
CA ARG A 53 7.73 -7.55 13.61
C ARG A 53 6.59 -8.42 14.17
N GLY A 54 5.39 -8.24 13.64
CA GLY A 54 4.18 -8.91 14.12
C GLY A 54 3.71 -8.47 15.51
N LYS A 55 4.08 -7.27 15.97
CA LYS A 55 3.67 -6.72 17.26
C LYS A 55 2.95 -5.40 17.12
N GLY A 56 1.68 -5.36 17.51
CA GLY A 56 0.88 -4.15 17.55
C GLY A 56 0.06 -3.91 16.28
N PRO A 57 -0.92 -3.00 16.36
CA PRO A 57 -1.98 -2.89 15.38
C PRO A 57 -1.51 -2.30 14.06
N ILE A 58 -2.08 -2.84 12.99
CA ILE A 58 -2.07 -2.30 11.64
C ILE A 58 -3.50 -1.93 11.28
N THR A 59 -3.70 -0.70 10.85
CA THR A 59 -5.01 -0.21 10.39
C THR A 59 -4.99 -0.06 8.88
N LEU A 60 -5.96 -0.68 8.22
CA LEU A 60 -6.24 -0.48 6.80
C LEU A 60 -7.57 0.28 6.65
N CYS A 61 -7.53 1.40 5.95
CA CYS A 61 -8.71 2.17 5.57
C CYS A 61 -8.84 2.21 4.04
N VAL A 62 -10.04 1.95 3.52
CA VAL A 62 -10.39 2.08 2.10
C VAL A 62 -11.56 3.02 1.98
N ARG A 63 -11.40 4.12 1.23
CA ARG A 63 -12.41 5.16 1.11
C ARG A 63 -12.54 5.65 -0.32
N VAL A 64 -13.77 5.76 -0.81
CA VAL A 64 -14.08 6.49 -2.04
C VAL A 64 -14.62 7.87 -1.69
N THR A 65 -13.87 8.90 -2.06
CA THR A 65 -14.24 10.30 -1.82
C THR A 65 -15.26 10.81 -2.83
N GLN A 66 -16.00 11.86 -2.48
CA GLN A 66 -16.94 12.53 -3.41
C GLN A 66 -16.27 13.06 -4.68
N GLY A 67 -14.97 13.38 -4.62
CA GLY A 67 -14.19 13.83 -5.76
C GLY A 67 -13.70 12.70 -6.69
N LYS A 68 -14.36 11.53 -6.66
CA LYS A 68 -14.01 10.34 -7.46
C LYS A 68 -12.54 9.91 -7.28
N ARG A 69 -12.14 9.73 -6.02
CA ARG A 69 -10.81 9.22 -5.67
C ARG A 69 -10.94 8.06 -4.70
N LEU A 70 -10.30 6.95 -5.03
CA LEU A 70 -10.03 5.87 -4.11
C LEU A 70 -8.81 6.24 -3.26
N ILE A 71 -8.97 6.17 -1.94
CA ILE A 71 -7.92 6.40 -0.96
C ILE A 71 -7.76 5.13 -0.15
N ILE A 72 -6.55 4.58 -0.16
CA ILE A 72 -6.15 3.48 0.71
C ILE A 72 -5.12 4.02 1.68
N ARG A 73 -5.36 3.82 2.98
CA ARG A 73 -4.39 4.14 4.04
C ARG A 73 -4.01 2.89 4.80
N ILE A 74 -2.72 2.67 4.97
CA ILE A 74 -2.14 1.61 5.79
C ILE A 74 -1.31 2.28 6.85
N ARG A 75 -1.63 2.07 8.13
CA ARG A 75 -0.87 2.61 9.26
C ARG A 75 -0.42 1.48 10.16
N ASP A 76 0.84 1.50 10.54
CA ASP A 76 1.43 0.57 11.50
C ASP A 76 1.95 1.27 12.75
N SER A 77 2.21 0.47 13.78
CA SER A 77 2.77 0.92 15.07
C SER A 77 4.30 0.82 15.14
N GLY A 78 4.95 0.46 14.03
CA GLY A 78 6.39 0.35 13.96
C GLY A 78 7.11 1.70 13.94
N PRO A 79 8.45 1.67 13.99
CA PRO A 79 9.30 2.87 14.10
C PRO A 79 9.26 3.74 12.84
N GLY A 80 8.76 3.22 11.72
CA GLY A 80 8.78 3.86 10.42
C GLY A 80 10.16 3.89 9.78
N PHE A 81 10.29 4.60 8.67
CA PHE A 81 11.52 4.70 7.89
C PHE A 81 11.63 6.04 7.15
N ASN A 82 12.81 6.39 6.66
CA ASN A 82 13.02 7.58 5.85
C ASN A 82 12.47 7.40 4.43
N ALA A 83 11.16 7.56 4.28
CA ALA A 83 10.48 7.40 2.99
C ALA A 83 10.96 8.41 1.94
N LYS A 84 11.34 9.64 2.33
CA LYS A 84 11.82 10.65 1.39
C LYS A 84 13.07 10.18 0.65
N GLU A 85 14.03 9.62 1.38
CA GLU A 85 15.26 9.11 0.79
C GLU A 85 14.98 7.95 -0.19
N MET A 86 14.15 7.00 0.22
CA MET A 86 13.81 5.84 -0.61
C MET A 86 13.00 6.23 -1.86
N LEU A 87 12.01 7.11 -1.70
CA LEU A 87 11.20 7.62 -2.82
C LEU A 87 12.04 8.45 -3.81
N THR A 88 13.07 9.16 -3.33
CA THR A 88 14.00 9.88 -4.21
C THR A 88 14.79 8.91 -5.07
N LYS A 89 15.29 7.81 -4.48
CA LYS A 89 16.04 6.77 -5.21
C LYS A 89 15.21 6.14 -6.33
N ILE A 90 13.93 5.81 -6.07
CA ILE A 90 13.03 5.19 -7.06
C ILE A 90 12.35 6.18 -8.04
N SER A 91 12.62 7.49 -7.91
CA SER A 91 12.07 8.50 -8.83
C SER A 91 13.05 8.87 -9.94
N SER A 92 14.23 8.27 -9.95
CA SER A 92 15.19 8.39 -11.04
C SER A 92 14.69 7.55 -12.23
N PRO A 93 14.53 8.13 -13.43
CA PRO A 93 13.88 7.50 -14.58
C PRO A 93 14.87 6.63 -15.38
N SER A 94 15.55 5.68 -14.73
CA SER A 94 16.27 4.64 -15.47
C SER A 94 15.47 3.34 -15.40
N ASP A 95 15.16 2.78 -16.57
CA ASP A 95 14.58 1.43 -16.70
C ASP A 95 15.46 0.37 -16.00
N ASP A 96 16.76 0.66 -15.86
CA ASP A 96 17.74 -0.13 -15.10
C ASP A 96 17.41 -0.25 -13.61
N LEU A 97 16.72 0.73 -13.01
CA LEU A 97 16.38 0.68 -11.58
C LEU A 97 15.38 -0.43 -11.28
N PHE A 98 14.53 -0.81 -12.25
CA PHE A 98 13.61 -1.94 -12.11
C PHE A 98 14.38 -3.27 -12.09
N GLN A 99 15.44 -3.40 -12.90
CA GLN A 99 16.35 -4.55 -12.94
C GLN A 99 17.30 -4.62 -11.74
N GLU A 100 17.85 -3.49 -11.30
CA GLU A 100 18.76 -3.43 -10.15
C GLU A 100 18.02 -3.65 -8.82
N LYS A 101 16.80 -3.11 -8.69
CA LYS A 101 15.91 -3.34 -7.53
C LYS A 101 15.20 -4.68 -7.58
N LEU A 102 15.28 -5.42 -8.69
CA LEU A 102 14.90 -6.83 -8.67
C LEU A 102 15.82 -7.60 -7.71
N GLU A 103 17.08 -7.22 -7.48
CA GLU A 103 17.97 -8.00 -6.60
C GLU A 103 17.76 -7.75 -5.10
N ASP A 104 16.98 -6.73 -4.73
CA ASP A 104 16.71 -6.33 -3.33
C ASP A 104 15.18 -6.39 -3.04
N ASP A 105 14.76 -7.39 -2.26
CA ASP A 105 13.36 -7.70 -1.93
C ASP A 105 12.58 -6.50 -1.33
N SER A 106 13.27 -5.51 -0.76
CA SER A 106 12.66 -4.33 -0.17
C SER A 106 12.26 -3.25 -1.19
N GLY A 107 12.89 -3.24 -2.37
CA GLY A 107 12.76 -2.19 -3.38
C GLY A 107 11.58 -2.38 -4.33
N ARG A 108 11.29 -3.63 -4.70
CA ARG A 108 10.24 -3.98 -5.68
C ARG A 108 8.86 -3.52 -5.25
N GLY A 109 8.51 -3.71 -3.97
CA GLY A 109 7.20 -3.34 -3.44
C GLY A 109 6.90 -1.84 -3.56
N LEU A 110 7.89 -0.98 -3.34
CA LEU A 110 7.73 0.47 -3.51
C LEU A 110 7.44 0.86 -4.96
N VAL A 111 8.09 0.19 -5.92
CA VAL A 111 7.89 0.45 -7.36
C VAL A 111 6.49 -0.02 -7.79
N LEU A 112 6.06 -1.21 -7.36
CA LEU A 112 4.71 -1.73 -7.65
C LEU A 112 3.62 -0.82 -7.08
N MET A 113 3.76 -0.39 -5.83
CA MET A 113 2.83 0.56 -5.20
C MET A 113 2.78 1.90 -5.93
N LYS A 114 3.93 2.42 -6.38
CA LYS A 114 4.01 3.66 -7.15
C LYS A 114 3.37 3.51 -8.53
N HIS A 115 3.51 2.36 -9.19
CA HIS A 115 2.89 2.12 -10.50
C HIS A 115 1.37 1.94 -10.40
N ALA A 116 0.88 1.28 -9.35
CA ALA A 116 -0.53 1.03 -9.15
C ALA A 116 -1.34 2.28 -8.73
N SER A 117 -0.69 3.34 -8.25
CA SER A 117 -1.34 4.54 -7.69
C SER A 117 -0.97 5.81 -8.44
N ASP A 118 -1.87 6.78 -8.48
CA ASP A 118 -1.58 8.11 -9.04
C ASP A 118 -0.83 8.99 -8.03
N LYS A 119 -1.03 8.73 -6.72
CA LYS A 119 -0.21 9.32 -5.65
C LYS A 119 0.11 8.28 -4.60
N MET A 120 1.37 8.27 -4.19
CA MET A 120 1.91 7.49 -3.09
C MET A 120 2.57 8.44 -2.09
N ILE A 121 2.10 8.44 -0.85
CA ILE A 121 2.57 9.37 0.18
C ILE A 121 2.80 8.61 1.47
N TYR A 122 3.98 8.78 2.07
CA TYR A 122 4.22 8.38 3.46
C TYR A 122 4.10 9.58 4.40
N ASN A 123 3.67 9.35 5.63
CA ASN A 123 3.80 10.36 6.69
C ASN A 123 5.28 10.63 7.03
N ARG A 124 5.52 11.65 7.86
CA ARG A 124 6.89 12.05 8.24
C ARG A 124 7.67 10.93 8.93
N THR A 125 6.99 10.11 9.72
CA THR A 125 7.61 8.99 10.45
C THR A 125 7.93 7.82 9.52
N GLY A 126 7.18 7.64 8.42
CA GLY A 126 7.28 6.52 7.50
C GLY A 126 6.51 5.27 7.93
N ASN A 127 5.56 5.39 8.86
CA ASN A 127 4.70 4.27 9.34
C ASN A 127 3.22 4.44 8.96
N GLU A 128 2.92 5.39 8.08
CA GLU A 128 1.61 5.51 7.45
C GLU A 128 1.80 5.75 5.95
N LEU A 129 1.24 4.84 5.15
CA LEU A 129 1.18 4.90 3.70
C LEU A 129 -0.21 5.34 3.26
N LEU A 130 -0.27 6.25 2.30
CA LEU A 130 -1.44 6.58 1.52
C LEU A 130 -1.19 6.26 0.04
N LEU A 131 -2.07 5.46 -0.54
CA LEU A 131 -2.21 5.28 -1.98
C LEU A 131 -3.50 5.95 -2.45
N MET A 132 -3.43 6.69 -3.55
CA MET A 132 -4.58 7.31 -4.18
C MET A 132 -4.68 6.95 -5.66
N LYS A 133 -5.89 6.65 -6.11
CA LYS A 133 -6.24 6.44 -7.52
C LYS A 133 -7.45 7.29 -7.89
N TYR A 134 -7.40 7.97 -9.04
CA TYR A 134 -8.56 8.60 -9.64
C TYR A 134 -9.50 7.54 -10.24
N LEU A 135 -10.81 7.73 -10.06
CA LEU A 135 -11.87 6.86 -10.56
C LEU A 135 -12.52 7.43 -11.81
#